data_AF-A0A351J5I5-F1
#
_entry.id   AF-A0A351J5I5-F1
#
_cell.length_a   1.000
_cell.length_b   1.000
_cell.length_c   1.000
_cell.angle_alpha   90.00
_cell.angle_beta   90.00
_cell.angle_gamma   90.00
#
_symmetry.space_group_name_H-M   'P 1'
#
loop_
_entity.id
_entity.type
_entity.pdbx_description
1 polymer ?
#
loop_
_entity_poly.entity_id
_entity_poly.type
_entity_poly.pdbx_seq_one_letter_code
_entity_poly.pdbx_strand_id
1 'polypeptide(L)' 'PIFGFLANTAGVDEAEMFRTFNMGLGMVAVVPEKQAVKAVSFLAEAGINAWVVGEITDLPGVTYRK' A
#
# COMPACT_ATOMS: atom_id res chain seq x y z
N PRO A 1 -3.96 -5.26 -15.55
CA PRO A 1 -3.95 -3.88 -14.97
C PRO A 1 -2.78 -3.06 -15.55
N ILE A 2 -2.90 -1.72 -15.58
CA ILE A 2 -1.97 -0.81 -16.29
C ILE A 2 -0.50 -0.90 -15.81
N PHE A 3 -0.25 -1.07 -14.51
CA PHE A 3 1.11 -1.13 -13.97
C PHE A 3 1.88 -2.38 -14.40
N GLY A 4 1.22 -3.54 -14.50
CA GLY A 4 1.86 -4.75 -15.03
C GLY A 4 2.22 -4.61 -16.52
N PHE A 5 1.39 -3.89 -17.30
CA PHE A 5 1.71 -3.56 -18.68
C PHE A 5 2.91 -2.60 -18.77
N LEU A 6 2.95 -1.55 -17.94
CA LEU A 6 4.06 -0.59 -17.89
C LEU A 6 5.39 -1.26 -17.49
N ALA A 7 5.38 -2.10 -16.45
CA ALA A 7 6.57 -2.83 -16.01
C ALA A 7 7.14 -3.71 -17.15
N ASN A 8 6.28 -4.48 -17.81
CA ASN A 8 6.67 -5.35 -18.91
C ASN A 8 7.18 -4.56 -20.13
N THR A 9 6.53 -3.45 -20.47
CA THR A 9 6.89 -2.65 -21.66
C THR A 9 8.19 -1.87 -21.45
N ALA A 10 8.43 -1.39 -20.23
CA ALA A 10 9.62 -0.62 -19.90
C ALA A 10 10.80 -1.49 -19.43
N GLY A 11 10.61 -2.80 -19.27
CA GLY A 11 11.65 -3.71 -18.76
C GLY A 11 12.07 -3.39 -17.32
N VAL A 12 11.16 -2.83 -16.53
CA VAL A 12 11.42 -2.33 -15.19
C VAL A 12 11.11 -3.41 -14.17
N ASP A 13 12.05 -3.67 -13.26
CA ASP A 13 11.88 -4.63 -12.17
C ASP A 13 10.74 -4.22 -11.24
N GLU A 14 10.06 -5.19 -10.64
CA GLU A 14 8.93 -4.96 -9.74
C GLU A 14 9.34 -4.07 -8.55
N ALA A 15 10.56 -4.22 -8.05
CA ALA A 15 11.11 -3.37 -6.98
C ALA A 15 11.25 -1.89 -7.40
N GLU A 16 11.63 -1.61 -8.65
CA GLU A 16 11.68 -0.25 -9.20
C GLU A 16 10.26 0.33 -9.37
N MET A 17 9.28 -0.51 -9.73
CA MET A 17 7.88 -0.10 -9.85
C MET A 17 7.33 0.37 -8.50
N PHE A 18 7.60 -0.35 -7.40
CA PHE A 18 7.21 0.08 -6.05
C PHE A 18 7.92 1.34 -5.54
N ARG A 19 9.14 1.63 -6.02
CA ARG A 19 9.85 2.87 -5.69
C ARG A 19 9.28 4.09 -6.41
N THR A 20 8.72 3.89 -7.60
CA THR A 20 8.34 4.97 -8.52
C THR A 20 6.83 5.23 -8.53
N PHE A 21 6.03 4.17 -8.43
CA PHE A 21 4.59 4.24 -8.53
C PHE A 21 3.94 3.86 -7.20
N ASN A 22 2.75 4.41 -6.97
CA ASN A 22 1.95 4.10 -5.79
C ASN A 22 1.38 2.67 -5.79
N MET A 23 1.47 1.95 -6.92
CA MET A 23 0.97 0.59 -7.12
C MET A 23 -0.51 0.41 -6.69
N GLY A 24 -1.31 1.48 -6.80
CA GLY A 24 -2.72 1.50 -6.42
C GLY A 24 -3.02 2.00 -5.00
N LEU A 25 -2.01 2.33 -4.18
CA LEU A 25 -2.18 2.88 -2.84
C LEU A 25 -1.82 4.37 -2.78
N GLY A 26 -2.82 5.23 -2.91
CA GLY A 26 -2.60 6.69 -2.95
C GLY A 26 -2.25 7.34 -1.61
N MET A 27 -2.55 6.68 -0.48
CA MET A 27 -2.37 7.23 0.87
C MET A 27 -2.15 6.12 1.89
N VAL A 28 -1.32 6.41 2.91
CA VAL A 28 -1.13 5.57 4.10
C VAL A 28 -1.47 6.41 5.34
N ALA A 29 -2.26 5.85 6.25
CA ALA A 29 -2.51 6.40 7.58
C ALA A 29 -2.06 5.40 8.64
N VAL A 30 -1.31 5.87 9.65
CA VAL A 30 -0.84 5.04 10.77
C VAL A 30 -1.75 5.26 11.96
N VAL A 31 -2.30 4.17 12.49
CA VAL A 31 -3.19 4.18 13.66
C VAL A 31 -2.75 3.11 14.67
N PRO A 32 -3.12 3.23 15.96
CA PRO A 32 -2.93 2.13 16.90
C PRO A 32 -3.59 0.85 16.39
N GLU A 33 -2.93 -0.30 16.57
CA GLU A 33 -3.39 -1.61 16.07
C GLU A 33 -4.86 -1.90 16.43
N LYS A 34 -5.24 -1.63 17.68
CA LYS A 34 -6.60 -1.81 18.20
C LYS A 34 -7.67 -0.98 17.47
N GLN A 35 -7.27 0.02 16.70
CA GLN A 35 -8.15 0.90 15.92
C GLN A 35 -8.15 0.59 14.42
N ALA A 36 -7.25 -0.29 13.94
CA ALA A 36 -7.06 -0.53 12.51
C ALA A 36 -8.36 -0.98 11.81
N VAL A 37 -9.06 -1.97 12.39
CA VAL A 37 -10.34 -2.46 11.85
C VAL A 37 -11.39 -1.35 11.83
N LYS A 38 -11.51 -0.58 12.93
CA LYS A 38 -12.46 0.53 13.04
C LYS A 38 -12.19 1.63 12.01
N ALA A 39 -10.91 1.96 11.77
CA ALA A 39 -10.52 2.95 10.77
C ALA A 39 -10.90 2.50 9.35
N VAL A 40 -10.67 1.23 9.01
CA VAL A 40 -11.09 0.65 7.73
C VAL A 40 -12.61 0.69 7.57
N SER A 41 -13.37 0.29 8.59
CA SER A 41 -14.84 0.36 8.55
C SER A 41 -15.35 1.79 8.37
N PHE A 42 -14.78 2.76 9.09
CA PHE A 42 -15.13 4.17 8.95
C PHE A 42 -14.90 4.70 7.53
N LEU A 43 -13.78 4.34 6.90
CA LEU A 43 -13.49 4.73 5.51
C LEU A 43 -14.45 4.04 4.54
N ALA A 44 -14.77 2.77 4.75
CA ALA A 44 -15.74 2.04 3.94
C ALA A 44 -17.14 2.68 3.99
N GLU A 45 -17.60 3.10 5.17
CA GLU A 45 -18.85 3.84 5.35
C GLU A 45 -18.85 5.19 4.59
N ALA A 46 -17.68 5.83 4.48
CA ALA A 46 -17.50 7.04 3.68
C ALA A 46 -17.34 6.77 2.16
N GLY A 47 -17.48 5.52 1.71
CA GLY A 47 -17.30 5.12 0.31
C GLY A 47 -15.83 5.08 -0.15
N ILE A 48 -14.89 5.08 0.79
CA ILE A 48 -13.45 5.03 0.52
C ILE A 48 -12.95 3.61 0.75
N ASN A 49 -12.42 3.00 -0.31
CA ASN A 49 -11.80 1.68 -0.23
C ASN A 49 -10.47 1.75 0.54
N ALA A 50 -10.38 0.99 1.63
CA ALA A 50 -9.20 0.94 2.50
C ALA A 50 -8.98 -0.48 3.05
N TRP A 51 -7.74 -0.78 3.42
CA TRP A 51 -7.33 -2.07 3.97
C TRP A 51 -6.09 -1.88 4.87
N VAL A 52 -5.87 -2.82 5.78
CA VAL A 52 -4.62 -2.88 6.56
C VAL A 52 -3.51 -3.36 5.63
N VAL A 53 -2.55 -2.49 5.36
CA VAL A 53 -1.46 -2.74 4.38
C VAL A 53 -0.15 -3.19 5.01
N GLY A 54 -0.03 -3.13 6.34
CA GLY A 54 1.20 -3.49 7.03
C GLY A 54 1.22 -3.05 8.49
N GLU A 55 2.40 -3.03 9.06
CA GLU A 55 2.67 -2.70 10.46
C GLU A 55 3.94 -1.86 10.57
N ILE A 56 4.03 -1.06 11.63
CA ILE A 56 5.26 -0.32 11.96
C ILE A 56 6.19 -1.26 12.74
N THR A 57 7.47 -1.26 12.37
CA THR A 57 8.52 -2.03 13.05
C THR A 57 9.60 -1.10 13.59
N ASP A 58 10.58 -1.65 14.30
CA ASP A 58 11.76 -0.97 14.81
C ASP A 58 12.93 -0.91 13.79
N LEU A 59 12.73 -1.44 12.58
CA LEU A 59 13.72 -1.44 11.52
C LEU A 59 13.60 -0.19 10.64
N PRO A 60 14.72 0.38 10.17
CA PRO A 60 14.69 1.50 9.23
C PRO A 60 14.23 1.05 7.84
N GLY A 61 13.46 1.92 7.18
CA GLY A 61 13.02 1.71 5.80
C GLY A 61 11.70 0.97 5.67
N VAL A 62 11.46 0.39 4.49
CA VAL A 62 10.24 -0.36 4.17
C VAL A 62 10.64 -1.75 3.67
N THR A 63 10.06 -2.78 4.27
CA THR A 63 10.24 -4.17 3.83
C THR A 63 8.92 -4.69 3.26
N TYR A 64 8.96 -5.11 2.00
CA TYR A 64 7.82 -5.75 1.34
C TYR A 64 7.84 -7.26 1.64
N ARG A 65 6.72 -7.80 2.15
CA ARG A 65 6.51 -9.24 2.33
C ARG A 65 5.59 -9.74 1.21
N LYS A 66 5.94 -10.86 0.60
CA LYS A 66 5.10 -11.56 -0.37
C LYS A 66 4.01 -12.37 0.34
#